data_AF-A0A1B6LQ01-F1
#
_entry.id   AF-A0A1B6LQ01-F1
#
_cell.length_a   1.000
_cell.length_b   1.000
_cell.length_c   1.000
_cell.angle_alpha   90.00
_cell.angle_beta   90.00
_cell.angle_gamma   90.00
#
_symmetry.space_group_name_H-M   'P 1'
#
loop_
_entity.id
_entity.type
_entity.pdbx_description
1 polymer ?
#
loop_
_entity_poly.entity_id
_entity_poly.type
_entity_poly.pdbx_seq_one_letter_code
_entity_poly.pdbx_strand_id
1 'polypeptide(L)'
;MASKNNERNAKSNTTTNENYKKVINKTIQNLTDVANFFNNFFATVADRTLQASNISLNHPQQDKPLPKANSEFRFQTVIHADINNAINSLRPKTFSGIDEISAKLTKICKEEIMILLTHYK
;
A
#
# COMPACT_ATOMS: atom_id res chain seq x y z
N MET A 1 -53.63 -29.29 5.89
CA MET A 1 -54.24 -28.03 6.37
C MET A 1 -53.09 -27.13 6.81
N ALA A 2 -52.65 -26.19 5.96
CA ALA A 2 -53.14 -24.79 5.83
C ALA A 2 -52.89 -24.00 7.13
N SER A 3 -52.17 -22.86 7.18
CA SER A 3 -52.12 -21.69 6.29
C SER A 3 -50.82 -20.90 6.55
N LYS A 4 -50.08 -20.41 5.54
CA LYS A 4 -50.25 -19.15 4.76
C LYS A 4 -49.68 -17.93 5.53
N ASN A 5 -48.44 -17.54 5.24
CA ASN A 5 -48.02 -16.45 4.33
C ASN A 5 -48.54 -15.06 4.73
N ASN A 6 -47.62 -14.11 4.95
CA ASN A 6 -47.82 -12.69 4.68
C ASN A 6 -46.47 -12.02 4.33
N GLU A 7 -46.14 -12.18 3.06
CA GLU A 7 -45.55 -11.19 2.15
C GLU A 7 -45.55 -9.69 2.55
N ARG A 8 -44.54 -9.04 1.96
CA ARG A 8 -44.47 -7.66 1.44
C ARG A 8 -44.11 -6.54 2.43
N ASN A 9 -42.92 -5.99 2.19
CA ASN A 9 -42.83 -4.64 1.63
C ASN A 9 -41.63 -4.54 0.67
N ALA A 10 -41.91 -4.79 -0.62
CA ALA A 10 -41.17 -4.13 -1.67
C ALA A 10 -41.48 -2.63 -1.57
N LYS A 11 -40.48 -1.82 -1.23
CA LYS A 11 -40.43 -0.44 -1.69
C LYS A 11 -39.35 -0.37 -2.74
N SER A 12 -39.81 -0.34 -3.99
CA SER A 12 -39.07 0.28 -5.07
C SER A 12 -38.58 1.64 -4.60
N ASN A 13 -37.28 1.86 -4.70
CA ASN A 13 -36.68 3.09 -5.15
C ASN A 13 -35.29 2.70 -5.60
N THR A 14 -35.18 2.40 -6.89
CA THR A 14 -33.94 2.61 -7.63
C THR A 14 -33.61 4.09 -7.48
N THR A 15 -33.01 4.45 -6.35
CA THR A 15 -32.27 5.70 -6.25
C THR A 15 -31.02 5.42 -7.04
N THR A 16 -31.09 5.68 -8.35
CA THR A 16 -29.91 5.93 -9.17
C THR A 16 -29.14 6.99 -8.39
N ASN A 17 -28.16 6.54 -7.62
CA ASN A 17 -27.20 7.41 -6.96
C ASN A 17 -26.40 8.03 -8.09
N GLU A 18 -26.96 9.05 -8.72
CA GLU A 18 -26.22 10.00 -9.54
C GLU A 18 -25.35 10.82 -8.58
N ASN A 19 -24.36 10.14 -8.01
CA ASN A 19 -23.21 10.76 -7.41
C ASN A 19 -22.34 11.28 -8.56
N TYR A 20 -22.83 12.28 -9.30
CA TYR A 20 -21.97 13.09 -10.14
C TYR A 20 -21.05 13.86 -9.19
N LYS A 21 -19.93 13.24 -8.82
CA LYS A 21 -18.85 13.93 -8.13
C LYS A 21 -18.35 15.00 -9.10
N LYS A 22 -18.60 16.25 -8.73
CA LYS A 22 -18.08 17.44 -9.39
C LYS A 22 -16.55 17.45 -9.24
N VAL A 23 -15.86 16.73 -10.13
CA VAL A 23 -14.40 16.80 -10.23
C VAL A 23 -14.11 18.07 -11.01
N ILE A 24 -13.72 19.13 -10.29
CA ILE A 24 -13.12 20.35 -10.83
C ILE A 24 -13.99 20.96 -11.96
N ASN A 25 -15.12 21.55 -11.56
CA ASN A 25 -16.01 22.37 -12.40
C ASN A 25 -16.62 21.72 -13.66
N LYS A 26 -16.46 20.42 -13.90
CA LYS A 26 -17.19 19.69 -14.94
C LYS A 26 -18.02 18.55 -14.34
N THR A 27 -19.29 18.48 -14.75
CA THR A 27 -20.15 17.33 -14.47
C THR A 27 -19.74 16.21 -15.40
N ILE A 28 -18.99 15.23 -14.88
CA ILE A 28 -18.57 14.06 -15.65
C ILE A 28 -19.63 12.97 -15.45
N GLN A 29 -20.32 12.61 -16.53
CA GLN A 29 -21.42 11.63 -16.51
C GLN A 29 -20.94 10.18 -16.68
N ASN A 30 -19.69 9.97 -17.14
CA ASN A 30 -19.15 8.64 -17.44
C ASN A 30 -17.94 8.32 -16.53
N LEU A 31 -17.95 7.14 -15.91
CA LEU A 31 -16.83 6.63 -15.08
C LEU A 31 -15.51 6.54 -15.86
N THR A 32 -15.58 6.27 -17.15
CA THR A 32 -14.42 6.19 -18.05
C THR A 32 -13.70 7.54 -18.15
N ASP A 33 -14.47 8.63 -18.19
CA ASP A 33 -13.91 9.99 -18.27
C ASP A 33 -13.22 10.38 -16.97
N VAL A 34 -13.72 9.91 -15.83
CA VAL A 34 -13.07 10.09 -14.52
C VAL A 34 -11.72 9.35 -14.49
N ALA A 35 -11.69 8.09 -14.95
CA ALA A 35 -10.45 7.31 -15.04
C ALA A 35 -9.44 7.97 -15.98
N ASN A 36 -9.88 8.42 -17.16
CA ASN A 36 -9.05 9.13 -18.12
C ASN A 36 -8.50 10.44 -17.55
N PHE A 37 -9.30 11.18 -16.78
CA PHE A 37 -8.85 12.39 -16.10
C PHE A 37 -7.70 12.10 -15.13
N PHE A 38 -7.86 11.09 -14.26
CA PHE A 38 -6.81 10.71 -13.32
C PHE A 38 -5.56 10.20 -14.03
N ASN A 39 -5.72 9.33 -15.02
CA ASN A 39 -4.61 8.78 -15.79
C ASN A 39 -3.81 9.90 -16.46
N ASN A 40 -4.50 10.85 -17.12
CA ASN A 40 -3.85 11.98 -17.74
C ASN A 40 -3.19 12.91 -16.71
N PHE A 41 -3.88 13.19 -15.59
CA PHE A 41 -3.31 14.01 -14.51
C PHE A 41 -2.01 13.40 -14.00
N PHE A 42 -2.01 12.12 -13.63
CA PHE A 42 -0.83 11.44 -13.06
C PHE A 42 0.26 11.16 -14.08
N ALA A 43 -0.09 10.83 -15.33
CA ALA A 43 0.88 10.64 -16.40
C ALA A 43 1.64 11.93 -16.75
N THR A 44 1.03 13.10 -16.56
CA THR A 44 1.61 14.41 -16.92
C THR A 44 2.19 15.19 -15.75
N VAL A 45 2.26 14.61 -14.53
CA VAL A 45 2.80 15.32 -13.35
C VAL A 45 4.26 15.74 -13.58
N ALA A 46 5.09 14.84 -14.10
CA ALA A 46 6.51 15.12 -14.33
C ALA A 46 6.70 16.32 -15.26
N ASP A 47 6.02 16.33 -16.42
CA ASP A 47 6.10 17.43 -17.38
C ASP A 47 5.60 18.76 -16.80
N ARG A 48 4.49 18.73 -16.05
CA ARG A 48 3.94 19.93 -15.38
C ARG A 48 4.90 20.48 -14.33
N THR A 49 5.54 19.60 -13.56
CA THR A 49 6.53 20.00 -12.54
C THR A 49 7.79 20.59 -13.19
N LEU A 50 8.26 20.02 -14.31
CA LEU A 50 9.41 20.54 -15.04
C LEU A 50 9.10 21.90 -15.68
N GLN A 51 7.92 22.06 -16.31
CA GLN A 51 7.52 23.35 -16.90
C GLN A 51 7.31 24.45 -15.85
N ALA A 52 6.74 24.12 -14.70
CA ALA A 52 6.49 25.11 -13.64
C ALA A 52 7.76 25.61 -12.93
N SER A 53 8.86 24.85 -13.00
CA SER A 53 10.07 25.13 -12.22
C SER A 53 11.12 25.96 -12.97
N ASN A 54 10.90 26.33 -14.23
CA ASN A 54 11.91 27.01 -15.09
C ASN A 54 13.30 26.35 -15.02
N ILE A 55 13.35 25.05 -14.71
CA ILE A 55 14.60 24.30 -14.67
C ILE A 55 14.98 24.04 -16.11
N SER A 56 15.81 24.93 -16.66
CA SER A 56 16.63 24.62 -17.82
C SER A 56 17.37 23.33 -17.50
N LEU A 57 17.03 22.24 -18.20
CA LEU A 57 17.84 21.03 -18.25
C LEU A 57 19.16 21.40 -18.96
N ASN A 58 20.01 22.15 -18.25
CA ASN A 58 21.41 22.24 -18.59
C ASN A 58 21.88 20.78 -18.67
N HIS A 59 22.33 20.40 -19.87
CA HIS A 59 22.80 19.05 -20.16
C HIS A 59 23.60 18.50 -18.99
N PRO A 60 23.37 17.23 -18.59
CA PRO A 60 24.08 16.65 -17.47
C PRO A 60 25.57 16.86 -17.70
N GLN A 61 26.19 17.62 -16.80
CA GLN A 61 27.63 17.76 -16.76
C GLN A 61 28.19 16.34 -16.72
N GLN A 62 29.09 16.06 -17.67
CA GLN A 62 29.72 14.78 -17.93
C GLN A 62 29.71 13.83 -16.73
N ASP A 63 29.10 12.66 -16.94
CA ASP A 63 29.00 11.56 -15.99
C ASP A 63 30.35 11.29 -15.33
N LYS A 64 30.55 11.83 -14.12
CA LYS A 64 31.59 11.30 -13.24
C LYS A 64 31.22 9.84 -13.01
N PRO A 65 32.13 8.87 -13.25
CA PRO A 65 31.87 7.48 -12.95
C PRO A 65 31.43 7.40 -11.49
N LEU A 66 30.22 6.86 -11.26
CA LEU A 66 29.75 6.60 -9.91
C LEU A 66 30.84 5.73 -9.23
N PRO A 67 31.28 6.06 -7.99
CA PRO A 67 32.24 5.24 -7.29
C PRO A 67 31.74 3.80 -7.31
N LYS A 68 32.57 2.86 -7.77
CA LYS A 68 32.25 1.43 -7.66
C LYS A 68 31.91 1.16 -6.20
N ALA A 69 30.69 0.69 -5.96
CA ALA A 69 30.28 0.25 -4.65
C ALA A 69 31.16 -0.96 -4.29
N ASN A 70 32.18 -0.74 -3.47
CA ASN A 70 33.10 -1.79 -3.01
C ASN A 70 32.48 -2.69 -1.92
N SER A 71 31.17 -2.59 -1.69
CA SER A 71 30.47 -3.41 -0.70
C SER A 71 29.99 -4.70 -1.37
N GLU A 72 30.67 -5.79 -1.09
CA GLU A 72 30.14 -7.12 -1.40
C GLU A 72 29.04 -7.43 -0.38
N PHE A 73 27.80 -7.58 -0.87
CA PHE A 73 26.71 -8.04 -0.02
C PHE A 73 26.93 -9.50 0.35
N ARG A 74 26.91 -9.81 1.65
CA ARG A 74 27.01 -11.18 2.17
C ARG A 74 25.93 -11.40 3.22
N PHE A 75 25.26 -12.54 3.15
CA PHE A 75 24.36 -12.98 4.21
C PHE A 75 25.15 -13.29 5.48
N GLN A 76 24.56 -12.97 6.63
CA GLN A 76 25.12 -13.30 7.95
C GLN A 76 24.18 -14.27 8.65
N THR A 77 24.76 -15.15 9.47
CA THR A 77 23.96 -16.03 10.34
C THR A 77 23.17 -15.19 11.32
N VAL A 78 21.86 -15.43 11.38
CA VAL A 78 20.96 -14.73 12.29
C VAL A 78 21.22 -15.21 13.72
N ILE A 79 21.50 -14.27 14.62
CA ILE A 79 21.69 -14.55 16.05
C ILE A 79 20.47 -14.11 16.86
N HIS A 80 20.40 -14.61 18.09
CA HIS A 80 19.33 -14.33 19.04
C HIS A 80 19.04 -12.81 19.19
N ALA A 81 20.09 -11.98 19.23
CA ALA A 81 19.96 -10.53 19.34
C ALA A 81 19.23 -9.90 18.14
N ASP A 82 19.49 -10.39 16.93
CA ASP A 82 18.87 -9.87 15.70
C ASP A 82 17.36 -10.11 15.71
N ILE A 83 16.94 -11.33 16.06
CA ILE A 83 15.53 -11.71 16.12
C ILE A 83 14.82 -10.95 17.25
N ASN A 84 15.46 -10.83 18.42
CA ASN A 84 14.91 -10.05 19.53
C ASN A 84 14.64 -8.60 19.10
N ASN A 85 15.63 -7.97 18.47
CA ASN A 85 15.53 -6.58 18.01
C ASN A 85 14.46 -6.44 16.92
N ALA A 86 14.41 -7.38 15.97
CA ALA A 86 13.40 -7.41 14.93
C ALA A 86 11.99 -7.50 15.52
N ILE A 87 11.72 -8.46 16.41
CA ILE A 87 10.39 -8.62 17.05
C ILE A 87 10.03 -7.38 17.88
N ASN A 88 10.98 -6.83 18.64
CA ASN A 88 10.73 -5.64 19.46
C ASN A 88 10.40 -4.40 18.62
N SER A 89 10.99 -4.28 17.42
CA SER A 89 10.73 -3.17 16.48
C SER A 89 9.33 -3.20 15.86
N LEU A 90 8.65 -4.35 15.86
CA LEU A 90 7.30 -4.47 15.31
C LEU A 90 6.33 -3.56 16.07
N ARG A 91 5.45 -2.84 15.36
CA ARG A 91 4.33 -2.15 16.02
C ARG A 91 3.32 -3.21 16.48
N PRO A 92 2.83 -3.18 17.74
CA PRO A 92 1.90 -4.18 18.26
C PRO A 92 0.50 -3.98 17.68
N LYS A 93 0.32 -4.34 16.41
CA LYS A 93 -0.95 -4.30 15.70
C LYS A 93 -1.64 -5.66 15.82
N THR A 94 -2.97 -5.63 15.87
CA THR A 94 -3.85 -6.81 15.94
C THR A 94 -4.17 -7.39 14.56
N PHE A 95 -3.93 -6.63 13.49
CA PHE A 95 -4.04 -7.14 12.13
C PHE A 95 -2.94 -8.17 11.87
N SER A 96 -3.34 -9.27 11.25
CA SER A 96 -2.47 -10.37 10.83
C SER A 96 -2.33 -10.41 9.31
N GLY A 97 -1.29 -11.09 8.83
CA GLY A 97 -1.15 -11.43 7.42
C GLY A 97 -2.03 -12.63 7.04
N ILE A 98 -1.64 -13.31 5.97
CA ILE A 98 -2.31 -14.54 5.50
C ILE A 98 -2.17 -15.72 6.47
N ASP A 99 -1.20 -15.65 7.38
CA ASP A 99 -0.93 -16.64 8.42
C ASP A 99 -1.79 -16.48 9.67
N GLU A 100 -2.61 -15.43 9.74
CA GLU A 100 -3.44 -15.08 10.90
C GLU A 100 -2.64 -14.82 12.21
N ILE A 101 -1.32 -14.65 12.12
CA ILE A 101 -0.45 -14.33 13.27
C ILE A 101 -0.26 -12.81 13.33
N SER A 102 -0.82 -12.19 14.36
CA SER A 102 -0.64 -10.74 14.58
C SER A 102 0.71 -10.41 15.21
N ALA A 103 1.25 -9.23 14.91
CA ALA A 103 2.49 -8.73 15.54
C ALA A 103 2.37 -8.64 17.08
N LYS A 104 1.16 -8.40 17.59
CA LYS A 104 0.89 -8.45 19.04
C LYS A 104 1.11 -9.86 19.60
N LEU A 105 0.61 -10.89 18.93
CA LEU A 105 0.79 -12.29 19.34
C LEU A 105 2.25 -12.71 19.22
N THR A 106 2.95 -12.33 18.14
CA THR A 106 4.39 -12.58 17.96
C THR A 106 5.22 -12.04 19.13
N LYS A 107 4.87 -10.85 19.66
CA LYS A 107 5.57 -10.29 20.84
C LYS A 107 5.30 -11.06 22.13
N ILE A 108 4.10 -11.61 22.29
CA ILE A 108 3.75 -12.43 23.46
C ILE A 108 4.52 -13.75 23.42
N CYS A 109 4.57 -14.39 22.25
CA CYS A 109 5.25 -15.67 22.03
C CYS A 109 6.75 -15.52 21.68
N LYS A 110 7.34 -14.35 21.94
CA LYS A 110 8.68 -13.98 21.45
C LYS A 110 9.73 -15.00 21.84
N GLU A 111 9.77 -15.45 23.10
CA GLU A 111 10.79 -16.38 23.59
C GLU A 111 10.74 -17.73 22.85
N GLU A 112 9.53 -18.25 22.60
CA GLU A 112 9.35 -19.52 21.85
C GLU A 112 9.75 -19.38 20.38
N ILE A 113 9.36 -18.27 19.74
CA ILE A 113 9.69 -17.98 18.35
C ILE A 113 11.20 -17.80 18.17
N MET A 114 11.86 -17.16 19.14
CA MET A 114 13.29 -16.89 19.08
C MET A 114 14.13 -18.18 19.07
N ILE A 115 13.71 -19.20 19.81
CA ILE A 115 14.39 -20.50 19.83
C ILE A 115 14.32 -21.16 18.45
N LEU A 116 13.17 -21.08 17.77
CA LEU A 116 12.97 -21.70 16.45
C LEU A 116 13.69 -20.95 15.33
N LEU A 117 13.82 -19.63 15.45
CA LEU A 117 14.38 -18.78 14.40
C LEU A 117 15.90 -18.55 14.54
N THR A 118 16.49 -18.86 15.69
CA THR A 118 17.93 -18.73 15.90
C THR A 118 18.64 -19.99 15.42
N HIS A 119 19.76 -19.82 14.70
CA HIS A 119 20.60 -20.96 14.33
C HIS A 119 21.20 -21.60 15.60
N TYR A 120 20.78 -22.83 15.92
CA TYR A 120 21.42 -23.63 16.96
C TYR A 120 22.81 -24.06 16.48
N LYS A 121 23.83 -23.82 17.31
CA LYS A 121 25.15 -24.46 17.11
C LYS A 121 25.15 -25.86 17.68
#